data_AF-A0A7W6DUU5-F1
#
_entry.id   AF-A0A7W6DUU5-F1
#
_cell.length_a   1.000
_cell.length_b   1.000
_cell.length_c   1.000
_cell.angle_alpha   90.00
_cell.angle_beta   90.00
_cell.angle_gamma   90.00
#
_symmetry.space_group_name_H-M   'P 1'
#
loop_
_entity.id
_entity.type
_entity.pdbx_description
1 polymer ?
#
loop_
_entity_poly.entity_id
_entity_poly.type
_entity_poly.pdbx_seq_one_letter_code
_entity_poly.pdbx_strand_id
1 'polypeptide(L)'
;MTDLKKAILDAKYIDMIGLGDFVVRDCGLPDVDADGNLLPQANEIAAAIYRWAADMQAMSEDVKSQPQAAVVGASIAEEVNGDTVSEGISEYDEHGDPVTDAEEAEQLEAAREAVKEESA
;
A
#
# COMPACT_ATOMS: atom_id res chain seq x y z
N MET A 1 1.06 -22.04 -4.33
CA MET A 1 0.86 -20.67 -3.82
C MET A 1 -0.10 -20.64 -2.62
N THR A 2 -1.26 -21.33 -2.68
CA THR A 2 -2.20 -21.45 -1.55
C THR A 2 -1.58 -22.02 -0.28
N ASP A 3 -0.70 -23.04 -0.39
CA ASP A 3 -0.06 -23.67 0.77
C ASP A 3 0.90 -22.73 1.52
N LEU A 4 1.66 -21.89 0.80
CA LEU A 4 2.60 -20.96 1.41
C LEU A 4 1.86 -19.90 2.25
N LYS A 5 0.83 -19.30 1.66
CA LYS A 5 -0.02 -18.32 2.34
C LYS A 5 -0.67 -18.93 3.59
N LYS A 6 -1.24 -20.13 3.48
CA LYS A 6 -1.86 -20.81 4.62
C LYS A 6 -0.83 -21.08 5.73
N ALA A 7 0.37 -21.53 5.35
CA ALA A 7 1.47 -21.72 6.29
C ALA A 7 1.86 -20.42 7.01
N ILE A 8 1.84 -19.28 6.32
CA ILE A 8 2.11 -17.96 6.92
C ILE A 8 1.03 -17.57 7.93
N LEU A 9 -0.24 -17.79 7.63
CA LEU A 9 -1.36 -17.44 8.52
C LEU A 9 -1.46 -18.36 9.75
N ASP A 10 -1.05 -19.63 9.59
CA ASP A 10 -1.02 -20.61 10.67
C ASP A 10 0.29 -20.58 11.49
N ALA A 11 1.29 -19.79 11.07
CA ALA A 11 2.59 -19.72 11.72
C ALA A 11 2.52 -19.03 13.10
N LYS A 12 3.42 -19.41 14.01
CA LYS A 12 3.57 -18.70 15.28
C LYS A 12 4.27 -17.37 15.04
N TYR A 13 3.97 -16.38 15.88
CA TYR A 13 4.63 -15.07 15.84
C TYR A 13 6.16 -15.17 15.86
N ILE A 14 6.75 -16.06 16.67
CA ILE A 14 8.21 -16.23 16.73
C ILE A 14 8.81 -16.74 15.41
N ASP A 15 8.08 -17.59 14.69
CA ASP A 15 8.53 -18.12 13.39
C ASP A 15 8.43 -17.04 12.32
N MET A 16 7.40 -16.19 12.39
CA MET A 16 7.25 -15.01 11.53
C MET A 16 8.36 -13.98 11.73
N ILE A 17 8.73 -13.71 13.00
CA ILE A 17 9.88 -12.84 13.29
C ILE A 17 11.19 -13.47 12.81
N GLY A 18 11.37 -14.79 12.97
CA GLY A 18 12.53 -15.50 12.43
C GLY A 18 12.62 -15.41 10.90
N LEU A 19 11.48 -15.50 10.20
CA LEU A 19 11.42 -15.25 8.76
C LEU A 19 11.80 -13.81 8.40
N GLY A 20 11.28 -12.82 9.14
CA GLY A 20 11.65 -11.41 8.95
C GLY A 20 13.14 -11.15 9.16
N ASP A 21 13.71 -11.71 10.23
CA ASP A 21 15.15 -11.63 10.54
C ASP A 21 16.02 -12.31 9.46
N PHE A 22 15.57 -13.45 8.93
CA PHE A 22 16.22 -14.08 7.78
C PHE A 22 16.23 -13.16 6.56
N VAL A 23 15.10 -12.52 6.22
CA VAL A 23 15.01 -11.61 5.07
C VAL A 23 15.91 -10.39 5.26
N VAL A 24 15.94 -9.78 6.45
CA VAL A 24 16.83 -8.65 6.76
C VAL A 24 18.28 -9.03 6.49
N ARG A 25 18.74 -10.18 7.00
CA ARG A 25 20.13 -10.63 6.82
C ARG A 25 20.43 -11.04 5.38
N ASP A 26 19.53 -11.76 4.72
CA ASP A 26 19.74 -12.27 3.36
C ASP A 26 19.76 -11.15 2.32
N CYS A 27 18.92 -10.13 2.51
CA CYS A 27 18.87 -8.94 1.65
C CYS A 27 19.89 -7.86 2.05
N GLY A 28 20.68 -8.08 3.11
CA GLY A 28 21.66 -7.10 3.59
C GLY A 28 21.04 -5.79 4.07
N LEU A 29 19.82 -5.85 4.62
CA LEU A 29 19.16 -4.70 5.21
C LEU A 29 19.82 -4.34 6.56
N PRO A 30 19.92 -3.05 6.90
CA PRO A 30 20.54 -2.62 8.15
C PRO A 30 19.72 -3.10 9.35
N ASP A 31 20.30 -3.91 10.22
CA ASP A 31 19.67 -4.43 11.44
C ASP A 31 19.90 -3.54 12.67
N VAL A 32 20.81 -2.57 12.56
CA VAL A 32 21.12 -1.58 13.59
C VAL A 32 21.14 -0.16 13.03
N ASP A 33 20.78 0.82 13.87
CA ASP A 33 20.91 2.24 13.57
C ASP A 33 22.36 2.74 13.74
N ALA A 34 22.58 4.03 13.49
CA ALA A 34 23.89 4.67 13.62
C ALA A 34 24.43 4.67 15.06
N ASP A 35 23.55 4.54 16.05
CA ASP A 35 23.85 4.51 17.48
C ASP A 35 24.04 3.08 18.01
N GLY A 36 23.87 2.06 17.15
CA GLY A 36 24.03 0.65 17.48
C GLY A 36 22.80 0.00 18.13
N ASN A 37 21.63 0.65 18.10
CA ASN A 37 20.38 0.05 18.56
C ASN A 37 19.77 -0.82 17.46
N LEU A 38 19.13 -1.93 17.85
CA LEU A 38 18.44 -2.82 16.92
C LEU A 38 17.24 -2.10 16.29
N LEU A 39 17.16 -2.16 14.96
CA LEU A 39 16.03 -1.65 14.19
C LEU A 39 14.88 -2.67 14.18
N PRO A 40 13.61 -2.22 14.22
CA PRO A 40 12.45 -3.11 14.25
C PRO A 40 12.11 -3.75 12.89
N GLN A 41 13.02 -3.71 11.91
CA GLN A 41 12.74 -4.09 10.51
C GLN A 41 12.26 -5.54 10.36
N ALA A 42 12.83 -6.49 11.12
CA ALA A 42 12.36 -7.88 11.09
C ALA A 42 10.88 -8.00 11.48
N ASN A 43 10.43 -7.20 12.46
CA ASN A 43 9.03 -7.17 12.90
C ASN A 43 8.12 -6.54 11.84
N GLU A 44 8.60 -5.49 11.18
CA GLU A 44 7.85 -4.80 10.12
C GLU A 44 7.71 -5.68 8.88
N ILE A 45 8.78 -6.37 8.47
CA ILE A 45 8.76 -7.32 7.36
C ILE A 45 7.85 -8.50 7.67
N ALA A 46 7.93 -9.06 8.88
CA ALA A 46 7.02 -10.13 9.31
C ALA A 46 5.54 -9.69 9.24
N ALA A 47 5.25 -8.46 9.69
CA ALA A 47 3.90 -7.89 9.62
C ALA A 47 3.43 -7.66 8.18
N ALA A 48 4.32 -7.20 7.29
CA ALA A 48 4.02 -7.01 5.88
C ALA A 48 3.71 -8.34 5.17
N ILE A 49 4.49 -9.40 5.45
CA ILE A 49 4.27 -10.75 4.91
C ILE A 49 2.93 -11.31 5.40
N TYR A 50 2.62 -11.15 6.69
CA TYR A 50 1.34 -11.60 7.25
C TYR A 50 0.16 -10.84 6.63
N ARG A 51 0.25 -9.52 6.50
CA ARG A 51 -0.80 -8.69 5.88
C ARG A 51 -1.03 -9.10 4.43
N TRP A 52 0.03 -9.28 3.65
CA TRP A 52 -0.08 -9.81 2.28
C TRP A 52 -0.79 -11.16 2.24
N ALA A 53 -0.45 -12.09 3.13
CA ALA A 53 -1.08 -13.40 3.18
C ALA A 53 -2.59 -13.28 3.53
N ALA A 54 -2.95 -12.37 4.42
CA ALA A 54 -4.33 -12.10 4.80
C ALA A 54 -5.13 -11.44 3.67
N ASP A 55 -4.57 -10.45 2.97
CA ASP A 55 -5.21 -9.79 1.83
C ASP A 55 -5.48 -10.79 0.70
N MET A 56 -4.50 -11.68 0.43
CA MET A 56 -4.67 -12.79 -0.50
C MET A 56 -5.71 -13.83 -0.02
N GLN A 57 -6.09 -13.83 1.26
CA GLN A 57 -7.21 -14.63 1.77
C GLN A 57 -8.55 -13.99 1.51
N ALA A 58 -8.70 -12.72 1.85
CA ALA A 58 -9.91 -11.97 1.57
C ALA A 58 -10.29 -12.08 0.08
N MET A 59 -9.35 -11.79 -0.82
CA MET A 59 -9.57 -11.86 -2.27
C MET A 59 -9.99 -13.26 -2.77
N SER A 60 -9.53 -14.32 -2.12
CA SER A 60 -9.89 -15.70 -2.50
C SER A 60 -11.25 -16.14 -1.95
N GLU A 61 -11.73 -15.50 -0.89
CA GLU A 61 -13.02 -15.78 -0.26
C GLU A 61 -14.14 -14.92 -0.86
N ASP A 62 -13.82 -13.70 -1.33
CA ASP A 62 -14.73 -12.80 -2.04
C ASP A 62 -15.28 -13.41 -3.35
N VAL A 63 -14.52 -14.30 -4.01
CA VAL A 63 -14.99 -15.02 -5.22
C VAL A 63 -16.04 -16.09 -4.89
N LYS A 64 -16.12 -16.56 -3.64
CA LYS A 64 -17.10 -17.59 -3.22
C LYS A 64 -18.38 -17.02 -2.64
N SER A 65 -18.43 -15.73 -2.33
CA SER A 65 -19.54 -15.13 -1.60
C SER A 65 -19.89 -13.74 -2.13
N GLN A 66 -20.77 -13.66 -3.12
CA GLN A 66 -21.70 -12.53 -3.22
C GLN A 66 -23.14 -13.08 -3.27
N PRO A 67 -24.10 -12.48 -2.55
CA PRO A 67 -24.24 -11.02 -2.45
C PRO A 67 -24.57 -10.44 -1.05
N GLN A 68 -24.50 -9.10 -1.02
CA GLN A 68 -25.14 -8.09 -0.15
C GLN A 68 -24.31 -7.41 0.94
N ALA A 69 -24.36 -6.08 0.81
CA ALA A 69 -23.84 -5.05 1.68
C ALA A 69 -24.31 -5.17 3.13
N ALA A 70 -23.39 -4.94 4.06
CA ALA A 70 -23.71 -4.55 5.43
C ALA A 70 -22.85 -3.33 5.80
N VAL A 71 -23.44 -2.17 5.56
CA VAL A 71 -23.10 -0.93 6.24
C VAL A 71 -23.51 -1.10 7.70
N VAL A 72 -22.56 -1.04 8.64
CA VAL A 72 -22.84 -0.60 10.02
C VAL A 72 -21.70 0.34 10.41
N GLY A 73 -21.99 1.64 10.34
CA GLY A 73 -21.11 2.69 10.84
C GLY A 73 -21.36 3.00 12.33
N ALA A 74 -20.37 3.63 12.94
CA ALA A 74 -20.41 4.55 14.09
C ALA A 74 -18.96 4.66 14.64
N SER A 75 -18.26 5.78 14.70
CA SER A 75 -18.61 7.20 14.52
C SER A 75 -17.29 7.98 14.49
N ILE A 76 -17.04 8.84 13.51
CA ILE A 76 -16.59 10.24 13.74
C ILE A 76 -16.61 11.05 12.42
N ALA A 77 -17.53 12.04 12.40
CA ALA A 77 -17.50 13.34 11.70
C ALA A 77 -17.40 13.35 10.17
N GLU A 78 -18.01 14.24 9.42
CA GLU A 78 -19.07 15.25 9.55
C GLU A 78 -19.19 15.76 8.10
N GLU A 79 -20.38 15.60 7.52
CA GLU A 79 -20.95 16.31 6.36
C GLU A 79 -20.02 16.94 5.30
N VAL A 80 -19.95 16.32 4.10
CA VAL A 80 -20.19 17.05 2.84
C VAL A 80 -21.02 16.17 1.89
N ASN A 81 -22.16 16.72 1.54
CA ASN A 81 -23.15 16.27 0.58
C ASN A 81 -22.64 16.47 -0.86
N GLY A 82 -22.87 15.50 -1.75
CA GLY A 82 -23.05 15.78 -3.17
C GLY A 82 -22.07 15.10 -4.13
N ASP A 83 -22.66 14.21 -4.91
CA ASP A 83 -22.36 13.93 -6.32
C ASP A 83 -21.25 12.94 -6.69
N THR A 84 -21.74 11.80 -7.14
CA THR A 84 -21.15 10.90 -8.13
C THR A 84 -20.44 11.64 -9.26
N VAL A 85 -19.11 11.55 -9.32
CA VAL A 85 -18.36 11.57 -10.58
C VAL A 85 -17.27 10.50 -10.51
N SER A 86 -17.43 9.50 -11.36
CA SER A 86 -16.38 8.54 -11.71
C SER A 86 -15.43 9.24 -12.68
N GLU A 87 -14.40 9.92 -12.20
CA GLU A 87 -13.33 10.46 -13.04
C GLU A 87 -11.96 10.15 -12.43
N GLY A 88 -11.06 9.64 -13.28
CA GLY A 88 -9.62 9.66 -13.02
C GLY A 88 -8.98 8.36 -12.55
N ILE A 89 -9.19 7.23 -13.23
CA ILE A 89 -8.11 6.23 -13.30
C ILE A 89 -7.11 6.79 -14.32
N SER A 90 -6.19 7.65 -13.89
CA SER A 90 -5.09 8.09 -14.74
C SER A 90 -4.24 6.87 -15.09
N GLU A 91 -4.25 6.50 -16.37
CA GLU A 91 -3.33 5.51 -16.91
C GLU A 91 -1.93 6.10 -16.80
N TYR A 92 -0.95 5.33 -16.31
CA TYR A 92 0.46 5.75 -16.28
C TYR A 92 1.19 5.04 -17.41
N ASP A 93 2.11 5.74 -18.07
CA ASP A 93 2.89 5.19 -19.18
C ASP A 93 3.98 4.22 -18.69
N GLU A 94 4.75 3.66 -19.63
CA GLU A 94 5.83 2.71 -19.32
C GLU A 94 6.99 3.30 -18.49
N HIS A 95 7.03 4.63 -18.36
CA HIS A 95 7.98 5.36 -17.54
C HIS A 95 7.38 5.77 -16.19
N GLY A 96 6.10 5.49 -15.95
CA GLY A 96 5.41 5.80 -14.71
C GLY A 96 4.92 7.25 -14.64
N ASP A 97 4.86 7.94 -15.77
CA ASP A 97 4.28 9.27 -15.87
C ASP A 97 2.78 9.15 -16.20
N PRO A 98 1.90 9.99 -15.62
CA PRO A 98 0.49 9.96 -15.97
C PRO A 98 0.32 10.28 -17.46
N VAL A 99 -0.45 9.45 -18.16
CA VAL A 99 -0.81 9.64 -19.58
C VAL A 99 -1.79 10.81 -19.66
N THR A 100 -1.25 12.02 -19.72
CA THR A 100 -2.02 13.25 -19.95
C THR A 100 -1.97 13.60 -21.44
N ASP A 101 -3.04 14.19 -21.98
CA ASP A 101 -3.01 14.69 -23.34
C ASP A 101 -2.12 15.95 -23.46
N ALA A 102 -1.73 16.31 -24.69
CA ALA A 102 -0.73 17.35 -24.91
C ALA A 102 -1.20 18.76 -24.47
N GLU A 103 -2.51 19.02 -24.54
CA GLU A 103 -3.09 20.31 -24.12
C GLU A 103 -3.19 20.42 -22.59
N GLU A 104 -3.44 19.32 -21.89
CA GLU A 104 -3.46 19.29 -20.42
C GLU A 104 -2.06 19.32 -19.83
N ALA A 105 -1.08 18.67 -20.47
CA ALA A 105 0.33 18.72 -20.07
C ALA A 105 0.90 20.14 -20.10
N GLU A 106 0.60 20.91 -21.16
CA GLU A 106 1.05 22.30 -21.30
C GLU A 106 0.44 23.23 -20.23
N GLN A 107 -0.84 23.00 -19.88
CA GLN A 107 -1.50 23.76 -18.81
C GLN A 107 -0.92 23.45 -17.43
N LEU A 108 -0.55 22.20 -17.16
CA LEU A 108 0.03 21.78 -15.90
C LEU A 108 1.47 22.28 -15.74
N GLU A 109 2.24 22.35 -16.83
CA GLU A 109 3.57 22.97 -16.86
C GLU A 109 3.49 24.48 -16.62
N ALA A 110 2.58 25.19 -17.30
CA ALA A 110 2.35 26.62 -17.09
C ALA A 110 1.92 26.93 -15.64
N ALA A 111 1.10 26.08 -15.03
CA ALA A 111 0.71 26.20 -13.63
C ALA A 111 1.91 25.97 -12.68
N ARG A 112 2.78 25.01 -12.99
CA ARG A 112 4.00 24.76 -12.20
C ARG A 112 5.01 25.90 -12.29
N GLU A 113 5.15 26.52 -13.46
CA GLU A 113 6.04 27.66 -13.68
C GLU A 113 5.53 28.92 -12.96
N ALA A 114 4.22 29.17 -12.96
CA ALA A 114 3.61 30.26 -12.20
C ALA A 114 3.82 30.11 -10.68
N VAL A 115 3.66 28.90 -10.13
CA VAL A 115 3.93 28.63 -8.71
C VAL A 115 5.41 28.76 -8.37
N LYS A 116 6.31 28.42 -9.31
CA LYS A 116 7.76 28.55 -9.14
C LYS A 116 8.22 30.01 -9.13
N GLU A 117 7.58 30.88 -9.91
CA GLU A 117 7.84 32.33 -9.87
C GLU A 117 7.28 33.01 -8.60
N GLU A 118 6.18 32.51 -8.03
CA GLU A 118 5.63 33.03 -6.77
C GLU A 118 6.42 32.58 -5.52
N SER A 119 7.25 31.54 -5.67
CA SER A 119 8.09 30.97 -4.59
C SER A 119 9.56 31.44 -4.60
N ALA A 120 9.92 32.38 -5.48
CA ALA A 120 11.26 32.96 -5.64
C ALA A 120 11.32 34.40 -5.09
#